data_AF-A0A183V8R1-F1
#
_entry.id   AF-A0A183V8R1-F1
#
_cell.length_a   1.000
_cell.length_b   1.000
_cell.length_c   1.000
_cell.angle_alpha   90.00
_cell.angle_beta   90.00
_cell.angle_gamma   90.00
#
_symmetry.space_group_name_H-M   'P 1'
#
loop_
_entity.id
_entity.type
_entity.pdbx_description
1 polymer ?
#
loop_
_entity_poly.entity_id
_entity_poly.type
_entity_poly.pdbx_seq_one_letter_code
_entity_poly.pdbx_strand_id
1 'polypeptide(L)'
;MYGNSFRGVFLFVYLVFDNDPWTGRWAATLQCVFRILSQEGKCDLISAQKSWAINNTNYYVVAGFPVEEIRKKGSGLIASTGTVRLQIDIVWEDVQISNSYDQVCPFHVLEQSDRF
;
A
#
# COMPACT_ATOMS: atom_id res chain seq x y z
N MET A 1 -2.07 24.66 25.13
CA MET A 1 -2.07 24.18 23.73
C MET A 1 -2.92 22.92 23.70
N TYR A 2 -4.24 23.07 23.50
CA TYR A 2 -5.16 21.94 23.48
C TYR A 2 -5.12 21.29 22.10
N GLY A 3 -4.74 20.01 22.07
CA GLY A 3 -4.82 19.19 20.87
C GLY A 3 -6.27 19.08 20.43
N ASN A 4 -6.55 19.50 19.20
CA ASN A 4 -7.80 19.20 18.54
C ASN A 4 -7.83 17.68 18.26
N SER A 5 -8.41 16.94 19.21
CA SER A 5 -8.97 15.62 18.94
C SER A 5 -10.01 15.79 17.83
N PHE A 6 -9.67 15.47 16.59
CA PHE A 6 -10.63 15.34 15.51
C PHE A 6 -11.62 14.22 15.88
N ARG A 7 -12.75 14.59 16.51
CA ARG A 7 -13.90 13.70 16.67
C ARG A 7 -14.61 13.63 15.33
N GLY A 8 -14.19 12.71 14.47
CA GLY A 8 -14.79 12.50 13.15
C GLY A 8 -14.65 11.04 12.73
N VAL A 9 -15.55 10.58 11.86
CA VAL A 9 -15.44 9.25 11.26
C VAL A 9 -14.52 9.36 10.04
N PHE A 10 -13.54 8.47 9.92
CA PHE A 10 -12.61 8.46 8.80
C PHE A 10 -12.75 7.18 7.98
N LEU A 11 -12.64 7.31 6.66
CA LEU A 11 -12.37 6.21 5.74
C LEU A 11 -10.86 6.09 5.60
N PHE A 12 -10.31 4.94 6.01
CA PHE A 12 -8.90 4.62 5.80
C PHE A 12 -8.76 3.68 4.60
N VAL A 13 -7.88 4.04 3.67
CA VAL A 13 -7.51 3.23 2.52
C VAL A 13 -6.09 2.75 2.70
N TYR A 14 -5.91 1.43 2.70
CA TYR A 14 -4.61 0.78 2.79
C TYR A 14 -4.21 0.24 1.42
N LEU A 15 -2.97 0.53 1.01
CA LEU A 15 -2.32 -0.14 -0.10
C LEU A 15 -1.22 -1.02 0.48
N VAL A 16 -1.36 -2.33 0.34
CA VAL A 16 -0.47 -3.34 0.90
C VAL A 16 0.30 -3.99 -0.24
N PHE A 17 1.63 -4.00 -0.11
CA PHE A 17 2.53 -4.59 -1.08
C PHE A 17 2.85 -6.02 -0.65
N ASP A 18 2.91 -6.93 -1.61
CA ASP A 18 3.33 -8.29 -1.32
C ASP A 18 4.74 -8.27 -0.72
N ASN A 19 4.89 -8.97 0.40
CA ASN A 19 6.10 -8.98 1.19
C ASN A 19 6.55 -10.43 1.39
N ASP A 20 6.73 -11.09 0.25
CA ASP A 20 7.13 -12.48 0.18
C ASP A 20 8.52 -12.67 0.85
N PRO A 21 8.67 -13.62 1.79
CA PRO A 21 9.92 -13.86 2.51
C PRO A 21 11.11 -14.27 1.64
N TRP A 22 10.85 -14.81 0.43
CA TRP A 22 11.85 -15.29 -0.52
C TRP A 22 12.38 -14.18 -1.44
N THR A 23 11.74 -13.00 -1.45
CA THR A 23 12.16 -11.86 -2.28
C THR A 23 13.46 -11.21 -1.79
N GLY A 24 13.97 -11.63 -0.63
CA GLY A 24 15.14 -11.02 0.01
C GLY A 24 14.79 -9.68 0.66
N ARG A 25 15.82 -8.94 1.11
CA ARG A 25 15.61 -7.62 1.70
C ARG A 25 15.40 -6.60 0.59
N TRP A 26 14.27 -5.93 0.61
CA TRP A 26 13.91 -4.92 -0.37
C TRP A 26 13.52 -3.60 0.28
N ALA A 27 13.76 -2.51 -0.43
CA ALA A 27 13.28 -1.18 -0.10
C ALA A 27 12.90 -0.44 -1.39
N ALA A 28 11.90 0.43 -1.28
CA ALA A 28 11.45 1.27 -2.38
C ALA A 28 10.91 2.61 -1.90
N THR A 29 10.91 3.59 -2.81
CA THR A 29 10.18 4.84 -2.62
C THR A 29 8.99 4.88 -3.56
N LEU A 30 7.83 5.20 -3.01
CA LEU A 30 6.58 5.33 -3.73
C LEU A 30 6.08 6.75 -3.64
N GLN A 31 5.62 7.29 -4.77
CA GLN A 31 4.74 8.44 -4.77
C GLN A 31 3.33 7.94 -5.09
N CYS A 32 2.42 8.04 -4.13
CA CYS A 32 1.02 7.64 -4.36
C CYS A 32 0.09 8.84 -4.30
N VAL A 33 -0.91 8.83 -5.16
CA VAL A 33 -2.02 9.79 -5.16
C VAL A 33 -3.32 9.02 -4.99
N PHE A 34 -3.95 9.19 -3.83
CA PHE A 34 -5.25 8.63 -3.50
C PHE A 34 -6.33 9.65 -3.82
N ARG A 35 -7.37 9.24 -4.55
CA ARG A 35 -8.48 10.10 -4.95
C ARG A 35 -9.81 9.43 -4.69
N ILE A 36 -10.66 10.11 -3.93
CA ILE A 36 -12.09 9.79 -3.86
C ILE A 36 -12.78 10.55 -4.98
N LEU A 37 -13.39 9.82 -5.90
CA LEU A 37 -14.01 10.38 -7.09
C LEU A 37 -15.51 10.61 -6.91
N SER A 38 -16.07 11.47 -7.76
CA SER A 38 -17.52 11.54 -7.97
C SER A 38 -18.09 10.19 -8.42
N GLN A 39 -19.41 10.01 -8.28
CA GLN A 39 -20.09 8.76 -8.67
C GLN A 39 -19.82 8.39 -10.14
N GLU A 40 -19.77 9.39 -11.02
CA GLU A 40 -19.48 9.20 -12.44
C GLU A 40 -17.99 8.92 -12.72
N GLY A 41 -17.10 9.12 -11.74
CA GLY A 41 -15.65 8.96 -11.88
C GLY A 41 -14.96 10.04 -12.71
N LYS A 42 -15.61 11.19 -12.93
CA LYS A 42 -15.11 12.25 -13.82
C LYS A 42 -14.32 13.35 -13.10
N CYS A 43 -14.46 13.45 -11.78
CA CYS A 43 -13.78 14.48 -11.00
C CYS A 43 -13.42 14.00 -9.59
N ASP A 44 -12.38 14.62 -9.04
CA ASP A 44 -11.90 14.38 -7.69
C ASP A 44 -12.75 15.15 -6.68
N LEU A 45 -13.29 14.47 -5.67
CA LEU A 45 -13.95 15.11 -4.52
C LEU A 45 -12.90 15.49 -3.47
N ILE A 46 -12.06 14.54 -3.10
CA ILE A 46 -10.96 14.73 -2.15
C ILE A 46 -9.79 13.84 -2.56
N SER A 47 -8.58 14.37 -2.40
CA SER A 47 -7.36 13.66 -2.74
C SER A 47 -6.29 13.83 -1.67
N ALA A 48 -5.40 12.86 -1.60
CA ALA A 48 -4.22 12.87 -0.74
C ALA A 48 -3.04 12.36 -1.56
N GLN A 49 -1.99 13.16 -1.63
CA GLN A 49 -0.73 12.79 -2.28
C GLN A 49 0.39 12.83 -1.25
N LYS A 50 1.22 11.79 -1.26
CA LYS A 50 2.42 11.73 -0.43
C LYS A 50 3.43 10.75 -1.02
N SER A 51 4.67 10.89 -0.57
CA SER A 51 5.72 9.92 -0.84
C SER A 51 6.01 9.08 0.41
N TRP A 52 6.22 7.79 0.22
CA TRP A 52 6.49 6.82 1.28
C TRP A 52 7.72 6.01 0.94
N ALA A 53 8.59 5.82 1.92
CA ALA A 53 9.63 4.80 1.87
C ALA A 53 9.07 3.52 2.51
N ILE A 54 9.08 2.43 1.75
CA ILE A 54 8.57 1.12 2.16
C ILE A 54 9.67 0.07 2.06
N ASN A 55 9.59 -0.95 2.89
CA ASN A 55 10.48 -2.10 2.94
C ASN A 55 9.77 -3.29 3.59
N ASN A 56 10.51 -4.39 3.81
CA ASN A 56 9.96 -5.62 4.41
C ASN A 56 9.26 -5.43 5.77
N THR A 57 9.55 -4.37 6.53
CA THR A 57 8.95 -4.12 7.86
C THR A 57 7.77 -3.15 7.83
N ASN A 58 7.64 -2.36 6.75
CA ASN A 58 6.59 -1.36 6.56
C ASN A 58 6.07 -1.37 5.12
N TYR A 59 5.60 -2.54 4.68
CA TYR A 59 5.17 -2.83 3.30
C TYR A 59 3.75 -2.35 2.96
N TYR A 60 3.23 -1.36 3.68
CA TYR A 60 1.93 -0.76 3.37
C TYR A 60 1.95 0.74 3.57
N VAL A 61 1.04 1.42 2.86
CA VAL A 61 0.80 2.86 3.03
C VAL A 61 -0.69 3.08 3.28
N VAL A 62 -1.00 4.20 3.95
CA VAL A 62 -2.37 4.53 4.35
C VAL A 62 -2.70 5.99 4.06
N ALA A 63 -3.91 6.21 3.56
CA ALA A 63 -4.52 7.53 3.45
C ALA A 63 -5.86 7.55 4.21
N GLY A 64 -6.07 8.61 5.00
CA GLY A 64 -7.29 8.81 5.79
C GLY A 64 -8.12 9.97 5.22
N PHE A 65 -9.42 9.75 5.05
CA PHE A 65 -10.35 10.74 4.51
C PHE A 65 -11.50 11.00 5.50
N PRO A 66 -11.76 12.25 5.90
CA PRO A 66 -12.90 12.56 6.75
C PRO A 66 -14.21 12.25 6.02
N VAL A 67 -15.07 11.40 6.62
CA VAL A 67 -16.33 10.98 6.01
C VAL A 67 -17.28 12.16 5.86
N GLU A 68 -17.25 13.12 6.78
CA GLU A 68 -18.06 14.33 6.72
C GLU A 68 -17.70 15.20 5.51
N GLU A 69 -16.41 15.28 5.15
CA GLU A 69 -15.95 16.02 3.98
C GLU A 69 -16.34 15.32 2.68
N ILE A 70 -16.19 13.98 2.62
CA ILE A 70 -16.66 13.17 1.49
C ILE A 70 -18.16 13.39 1.28
N ARG A 71 -18.95 13.33 2.35
CA ARG A 71 -20.41 13.56 2.31
C ARG A 71 -20.76 14.97 1.85
N LYS A 72 -20.09 16.00 2.38
CA LYS A 72 -20.35 17.41 2.02
C LYS A 72 -20.03 17.70 0.56
N LYS A 73 -18.86 17.26 0.07
CA LYS A 73 -18.47 17.49 -1.33
C LYS A 73 -19.26 16.61 -2.29
N GLY A 74 -19.66 15.44 -1.82
CA GLY A 74 -20.51 14.54 -2.54
C GLY A 74 -22.00 14.81 -2.41
N SER A 75 -22.50 15.77 -1.62
CA SER A 75 -23.94 15.88 -1.31
C SER A 75 -24.84 16.32 -2.48
N GLY A 76 -24.32 16.45 -3.70
CA GLY A 76 -25.09 16.51 -4.96
C GLY A 76 -24.96 15.27 -5.86
N LEU A 77 -24.05 14.34 -5.55
CA LEU A 77 -23.62 13.17 -6.34
C LEU A 77 -23.64 11.84 -5.55
N ILE A 78 -23.66 11.89 -4.21
CA ILE A 78 -23.80 10.75 -3.30
C ILE A 78 -25.27 10.71 -2.86
N ALA A 79 -26.17 10.68 -3.83
CA ALA A 79 -27.53 10.26 -3.59
C ALA A 79 -27.62 8.76 -3.95
N SER A 80 -27.85 7.93 -2.94
CA SER A 80 -28.53 6.61 -3.00
C SER A 80 -27.78 5.28 -2.97
N THR A 81 -26.44 5.17 -3.11
CA THR A 81 -25.84 3.81 -3.22
C THR A 81 -25.00 3.34 -2.03
N GLY A 82 -24.57 4.22 -1.12
CA GLY A 82 -23.65 3.84 -0.03
C GLY A 82 -22.26 3.39 -0.52
N THR A 83 -21.93 3.64 -1.79
CA THR A 83 -20.66 3.26 -2.42
C THR A 83 -19.74 4.47 -2.58
N VAL A 84 -18.42 4.23 -2.53
CA VAL A 84 -17.39 5.23 -2.83
C VAL A 84 -16.55 4.73 -4.00
N ARG A 85 -16.21 5.61 -4.95
CA ARG A 85 -15.26 5.31 -6.03
C ARG A 85 -13.89 5.85 -5.65
N LEU A 86 -12.88 5.00 -5.75
CA LEU A 86 -11.50 5.28 -5.37
C LEU A 86 -10.61 5.05 -6.59
N GLN A 87 -9.68 5.98 -6.82
CA GLN A 87 -8.56 5.79 -7.73
C GLN A 87 -7.26 6.01 -6.97
N ILE A 88 -6.29 5.14 -7.18
CA ILE A 88 -4.95 5.23 -6.60
C ILE A 88 -3.97 5.18 -7.76
N ASP A 89 -3.24 6.28 -7.97
CA ASP A 89 -2.11 6.27 -8.88
C ASP A 89 -0.84 6.03 -8.06
N ILE A 90 0.03 5.13 -8.54
CA ILE A 90 1.28 4.75 -7.89
C ILE A 90 2.40 4.99 -8.89
N VAL A 91 3.37 5.82 -8.52
CA VAL A 91 4.65 5.93 -9.21
C VAL A 91 5.68 5.25 -8.33
N TRP A 92 6.37 4.27 -8.92
CA TRP A 92 7.32 3.41 -8.22
C TRP A 92 8.73 3.69 -8.74
N GLU A 93 9.59 4.22 -7.86
CA GLU A 93 10.98 4.57 -8.19
C GLU A 93 11.96 3.78 -7.30
N ASP A 94 13.16 3.53 -7.84
CA ASP A 94 14.34 3.06 -7.11
C ASP A 94 14.16 1.82 -6.23
N VAL A 95 13.60 0.73 -6.78
CA VAL A 95 13.53 -0.56 -6.05
C VAL A 95 14.92 -1.15 -5.88
N GLN A 96 15.35 -1.30 -4.64
CA GLN A 96 16.59 -1.97 -4.28
C GLN A 96 16.25 -3.34 -3.69
N ILE A 97 16.79 -4.41 -4.31
CA ILE A 97 16.66 -5.78 -3.81
C ILE A 97 18.06 -6.28 -3.48
N SER A 98 18.26 -6.67 -2.22
CA SER A 98 19.48 -7.31 -1.75
C SER A 98 19.18 -8.76 -1.37
N ASN A 99 19.75 -9.67 -2.16
CA ASN A 99 19.68 -11.09 -1.93
C ASN A 99 20.99 -11.55 -1.29
N SER A 100 20.96 -11.91 -0.01
CA SER A 100 22.04 -12.67 0.63
C SER A 100 21.66 -14.14 0.63
N TYR A 101 21.74 -14.80 -0.52
CA TYR A 101 21.67 -16.26 -0.54
C TYR A 101 23.07 -16.81 -0.23
N ASP A 102 23.35 -17.09 1.03
CA ASP A 102 24.23 -18.21 1.33
C ASP A 102 23.46 -19.46 0.90
N GLN A 103 23.60 -19.85 -0.37
CA GLN A 103 23.19 -21.19 -0.80
C GLN A 103 24.06 -22.17 -0.02
N VAL A 104 23.56 -22.61 1.14
CA VAL A 104 24.04 -23.83 1.76
C VAL A 104 23.62 -24.94 0.81
N CYS A 105 24.49 -25.27 -0.15
CA CYS A 105 24.43 -26.56 -0.82
C CYS A 105 24.53 -27.62 0.29
N PRO A 106 23.49 -28.43 0.55
CA PRO A 106 23.71 -29.61 1.33
C PRO A 106 24.56 -30.52 0.45
N PHE A 107 25.87 -30.56 0.71
CA PHE A 107 26.70 -31.66 0.26
C PHE A 107 26.12 -32.93 0.89
N HIS A 108 25.27 -33.63 0.14
CA HIS A 108 25.09 -35.06 0.39
C HIS A 108 26.33 -35.74 -0.18
N VAL A 109 27.36 -35.82 0.67
CA VAL A 109 28.42 -36.82 0.52
C VAL A 109 27.72 -38.17 0.65
N LEU A 110 27.43 -38.82 -0.48
CA LEU A 110 27.22 -40.25 -0.51
C LEU A 110 28.59 -40.88 -0.79
N GLU A 111 29.38 -41.05 0.27
CA GLU A 111 30.43 -42.05 0.27
C GLU A 111 29.82 -43.42 0.59
N GLN A 112 30.12 -44.36 -0.32
CA GLN A 112 30.23 -45.82 -0.17
C GLN A 112 28.97 -46.66 0.14
N SER A 113 28.59 -47.54 -0.79
CA SER A 113 29.05 -48.95 -0.76
C SER A 113 28.34 -49.83 -1.81
N ASP A 114 29.14 -50.65 -2.49
CA ASP A 114 28.87 -51.98 -3.07
C ASP A 114 27.59 -52.24 -3.88
N ARG A 115 27.79 -52.49 -5.19
CA ARG A 115 27.55 -53.78 -5.89
C ARG A 115 27.54 -53.59 -7.42
N PHE A 116 28.57 -54.08 -8.10
CA PHE A 116 28.56 -55.19 -9.07
C PHE A 116 29.97 -55.34 -9.68
#